data_AF-A0A963NVJ3-F1
#
_entry.id   AF-A0A963NVJ3-F1
#
_cell.length_a   1.000
_cell.length_b   1.000
_cell.length_c   1.000
_cell.angle_alpha   90.00
_cell.angle_beta   90.00
_cell.angle_gamma   90.00
#
_symmetry.space_group_name_H-M   'P 1'
#
loop_
_entity.id
_entity.type
_entity.pdbx_description
1 polymer ?
#
loop_
_entity_poly.entity_id
_entity_poly.type
_entity_poly.pdbx_seq_one_letter_code
_entity_poly.pdbx_strand_id
1 'polypeptide(L)'
;TGSSRKSATNSVLWFTGEDIPFVPNKRFGGVCLGGKIAPIFYNTMEDAGALPIELDVSQMNMGDTIELRPYEGKALKDGKVIAEFEVKSEVLFDEVRAGGRIPLIIGRGLTAKAREALGLAASTLFRLPQVPKGHGKGFTLAQKMVGRACGLPEGQGVLPGTYCEPKMTSVGSQDTTGPMT
;
A
#
# COMPACT_ATOMS: atom_id res chain seq x y z
N THR A 1 4.01 13.65 -8.61
CA THR A 1 3.91 14.82 -7.71
C THR A 1 2.57 15.50 -7.93
N GLY A 2 2.06 16.28 -6.98
CA GLY A 2 0.82 17.06 -7.17
C GLY A 2 -0.33 16.71 -6.22
N SER A 3 -1.55 17.06 -6.63
CA SER A 3 -2.81 17.00 -5.87
C SER A 3 -3.22 15.57 -5.46
N SER A 4 -3.95 15.43 -4.35
CA SER A 4 -4.53 14.16 -3.85
C SER A 4 -5.82 13.74 -4.57
N ARG A 5 -5.93 14.03 -5.87
CA ARG A 5 -7.14 13.71 -6.64
C ARG A 5 -7.11 12.24 -7.06
N LYS A 6 -7.96 11.43 -6.43
CA LYS A 6 -8.12 10.00 -6.75
C LYS A 6 -8.46 9.74 -8.23
N SER A 7 -9.04 10.74 -8.92
CA SER A 7 -9.32 10.67 -10.35
C SER A 7 -8.07 10.36 -11.20
N ALA A 8 -6.86 10.77 -10.80
CA ALA A 8 -5.64 10.43 -11.52
C ALA A 8 -5.42 8.90 -11.56
N THR A 9 -5.53 8.24 -10.41
CA THR A 9 -5.47 6.77 -10.31
C THR A 9 -6.62 6.12 -11.07
N ASN A 10 -7.85 6.61 -10.89
CA ASN A 10 -9.02 6.02 -11.56
C ASN A 10 -8.87 6.03 -13.09
N SER A 11 -8.39 7.13 -13.67
CA SER A 11 -8.20 7.23 -15.12
C SER A 11 -7.11 6.30 -15.64
N VAL A 12 -6.00 6.14 -14.91
CA VAL A 12 -4.96 5.18 -15.29
C VAL A 12 -5.50 3.75 -15.24
N LEU A 13 -6.12 3.37 -14.11
CA LEU A 13 -6.66 2.02 -13.92
C LEU A 13 -7.83 1.71 -14.85
N TRP A 14 -8.56 2.72 -15.32
CA TRP A 14 -9.56 2.52 -16.35
C TRP A 14 -8.97 1.88 -17.61
N PHE A 15 -7.76 2.28 -18.00
CA PHE A 15 -7.11 1.77 -19.20
C PHE A 15 -6.18 0.58 -18.94
N THR A 16 -5.59 0.48 -17.75
CA THR A 16 -4.54 -0.52 -17.47
C THR A 16 -4.90 -1.56 -16.40
N GLY A 17 -6.03 -1.37 -15.73
CA GLY A 17 -6.53 -2.28 -14.70
C GLY A 17 -7.53 -3.31 -15.23
N GLU A 18 -8.17 -4.01 -14.30
CA GLU A 18 -9.12 -5.08 -14.55
C GLU A 18 -10.52 -4.69 -14.07
N ASP A 19 -11.55 -5.29 -14.68
CA ASP A 19 -12.92 -5.11 -14.27
C ASP A 19 -13.17 -5.76 -12.90
N ILE A 20 -13.92 -5.07 -12.05
CA ILE A 20 -14.36 -5.62 -10.77
C ILE A 20 -15.71 -6.33 -11.01
N PRO A 21 -15.84 -7.64 -10.72
CA PRO A 21 -17.09 -8.36 -10.91
C PRO A 21 -18.26 -7.66 -10.21
N PHE A 22 -19.34 -7.44 -10.96
CA PHE A 22 -20.58 -6.82 -10.48
C PHE A 22 -20.47 -5.36 -10.01
N VAL A 23 -19.34 -4.67 -10.27
CA VAL A 23 -19.15 -3.26 -9.95
C VAL A 23 -18.92 -2.47 -11.25
N PRO A 24 -19.95 -1.79 -11.79
CA PRO A 24 -19.82 -1.06 -13.04
C PRO A 24 -18.94 0.19 -12.88
N ASN A 25 -18.33 0.61 -13.99
CA ASN A 25 -17.61 1.89 -14.11
C ASN A 25 -16.46 2.10 -13.10
N LYS A 26 -15.87 1.01 -12.61
CA LYS A 26 -14.67 1.04 -11.76
C LYS A 26 -13.77 -0.15 -12.09
N ARG A 27 -12.47 0.10 -12.10
CA ARG A 27 -11.42 -0.91 -12.29
C ARG A 27 -10.43 -0.90 -11.13
N PHE A 28 -9.75 -2.01 -10.95
CA PHE A 28 -8.74 -2.23 -9.90
C PHE A 28 -7.49 -2.89 -10.50
N GLY A 29 -6.47 -3.14 -9.68
CA GLY A 29 -5.29 -3.87 -10.14
C GLY A 29 -4.34 -2.99 -10.95
N GLY A 30 -3.64 -3.60 -11.91
CA GLY A 30 -2.62 -2.93 -12.72
C GLY A 30 -1.27 -2.75 -12.00
N VAL A 31 -0.27 -2.31 -12.75
CA VAL A 31 1.11 -2.13 -12.29
C VAL A 31 1.56 -0.71 -12.60
N CYS A 32 2.28 -0.07 -11.67
CA CYS A 32 2.81 1.27 -11.87
C CYS A 32 4.29 1.31 -11.49
N LEU A 33 5.14 1.56 -12.48
CA LEU A 33 6.59 1.62 -12.33
C LEU A 33 7.05 3.07 -12.42
N GLY A 34 7.93 3.50 -11.54
CA GLY A 34 8.53 4.83 -11.65
C GLY A 34 9.77 5.00 -10.80
N GLY A 35 10.74 5.79 -11.28
CA GLY A 35 11.96 6.09 -10.50
C GLY A 35 11.69 6.78 -9.16
N LYS A 36 10.58 7.51 -9.06
CA LYS A 36 10.11 8.11 -7.81
C LYS A 36 8.61 8.33 -7.85
N ILE A 37 7.89 7.80 -6.86
CA ILE A 37 6.44 7.88 -6.76
C ILE A 37 6.07 8.73 -5.54
N ALA A 38 5.20 9.72 -5.75
CA ALA A 38 4.75 10.58 -4.66
C ALA A 38 3.95 9.76 -3.61
N PRO A 39 4.19 9.93 -2.30
CA PRO A 39 3.60 9.06 -1.27
C PRO A 39 2.07 8.95 -1.29
N ILE A 40 1.36 10.05 -1.56
CA ILE A 40 -0.10 10.05 -1.67
C ILE A 40 -0.58 9.21 -2.86
N PHE A 41 0.09 9.34 -4.01
CA PHE A 41 -0.24 8.57 -5.21
C PHE A 41 0.08 7.09 -5.01
N TYR A 42 1.23 6.79 -4.40
CA TYR A 42 1.62 5.43 -4.04
C TYR A 42 0.53 4.74 -3.19
N ASN A 43 0.13 5.38 -2.07
CA ASN A 43 -0.98 4.88 -1.24
C ASN A 43 -2.28 4.70 -2.03
N THR A 44 -2.63 5.65 -2.90
CA THR A 44 -3.88 5.59 -3.68
C THR A 44 -3.88 4.41 -4.66
N MET A 45 -2.72 4.06 -5.22
CA MET A 45 -2.54 2.89 -6.08
C MET A 45 -2.68 1.59 -5.28
N GLU A 46 -2.01 1.47 -4.13
CA GLU A 46 -2.13 0.31 -3.22
C GLU A 46 -3.57 0.10 -2.74
N ASP A 47 -4.25 1.18 -2.34
CA ASP A 47 -5.66 1.13 -1.91
C ASP A 47 -6.61 0.69 -3.03
N ALA A 48 -6.23 0.90 -4.30
CA ALA A 48 -6.99 0.50 -5.47
C ALA A 48 -6.60 -0.89 -6.02
N GLY A 49 -5.73 -1.63 -5.31
CA GLY A 49 -5.31 -2.98 -5.72
C GLY A 49 -4.18 -3.01 -6.73
N ALA A 50 -3.63 -1.86 -7.11
CA ALA A 50 -2.50 -1.79 -8.02
C ALA A 50 -1.19 -2.16 -7.32
N LEU A 51 -0.18 -2.52 -8.11
CA LEU A 51 1.19 -2.76 -7.66
C LEU A 51 2.11 -1.59 -8.04
N PRO A 52 2.26 -0.55 -7.18
CA PRO A 52 3.23 0.51 -7.40
C PRO A 52 4.63 0.07 -6.96
N ILE A 53 5.64 0.25 -7.82
CA ILE A 53 7.03 -0.11 -7.55
C ILE A 53 7.93 1.07 -7.91
N GLU A 54 8.82 1.42 -6.97
CA GLU A 54 9.92 2.35 -7.23
C GLU A 54 11.16 1.58 -7.70
N LEU A 55 11.59 1.83 -8.93
CA LEU A 55 12.76 1.19 -9.56
C LEU A 55 13.33 2.08 -10.66
N ASP A 56 14.56 1.83 -11.10
CA ASP A 56 15.10 2.54 -12.26
C ASP A 56 14.29 2.20 -13.53
N VAL A 57 13.83 3.24 -14.21
CA VAL A 57 13.02 3.15 -15.44
C VAL A 57 13.78 3.70 -16.65
N SER A 58 15.06 4.07 -16.50
CA SER A 58 15.87 4.67 -17.56
C SER A 58 16.02 3.77 -18.81
N GLN A 59 15.90 2.45 -18.64
CA GLN A 59 15.98 1.45 -19.71
C GLN A 59 14.61 0.98 -20.22
N MET A 60 13.51 1.65 -19.81
CA MET A 60 12.13 1.30 -20.20
C MET A 60 11.57 2.37 -21.13
N ASN A 61 11.50 2.07 -22.43
CA ASN A 61 10.96 2.95 -23.46
C ASN A 61 9.52 2.59 -23.81
N MET A 62 8.80 3.55 -24.39
CA MET A 62 7.44 3.31 -24.89
C MET A 62 7.43 2.17 -25.92
N GLY A 63 6.52 1.22 -25.74
CA GLY A 63 6.38 0.04 -26.61
C GLY A 63 7.23 -1.16 -26.18
N ASP A 64 8.09 -1.02 -25.17
CA ASP A 64 8.87 -2.14 -24.64
C ASP A 64 7.97 -3.17 -23.94
N THR A 65 8.29 -4.45 -24.13
CA THR A 65 7.72 -5.54 -23.31
C THR A 65 8.66 -5.83 -22.16
N ILE A 66 8.19 -5.59 -20.93
CA ILE A 66 8.97 -5.77 -19.71
C ILE A 66 8.41 -6.96 -18.92
N GLU A 67 9.28 -7.89 -18.55
CA GLU A 67 8.97 -8.97 -17.62
C GLU A 67 9.26 -8.50 -16.19
N LEU A 68 8.21 -8.38 -15.37
CA LEU A 68 8.35 -8.04 -13.95
C LEU A 68 8.29 -9.31 -13.11
N ARG A 69 9.29 -9.50 -12.23
CA ARG A 69 9.35 -10.58 -11.24
C ARG A 69 9.28 -10.01 -9.83
N PRO A 70 8.08 -9.77 -9.27
CA PRO A 70 7.91 -9.04 -8.01
C PRO A 70 8.58 -9.71 -6.82
N TYR A 71 8.50 -11.04 -6.72
CA TYR A 71 9.10 -11.80 -5.62
C TYR A 71 10.63 -11.91 -5.70
N GLU A 72 11.20 -11.75 -6.90
CA GLU A 72 12.66 -11.71 -7.11
C GLU A 72 13.21 -10.28 -7.03
N GLY A 73 12.33 -9.26 -7.02
CA GLY A 73 12.74 -7.85 -7.04
C GLY A 73 13.38 -7.43 -8.37
N LYS A 74 12.94 -7.97 -9.51
CA LYS A 74 13.59 -7.76 -10.81
C LYS A 74 12.64 -7.35 -11.91
N ALA A 75 13.10 -6.46 -12.78
CA ALA A 75 12.51 -6.18 -14.08
C ALA A 75 13.48 -6.56 -15.19
N LEU A 76 12.99 -7.28 -16.20
CA LEU A 76 13.77 -7.80 -17.30
C LEU A 76 13.24 -7.30 -18.64
N LYS A 77 14.14 -7.13 -19.60
CA LYS A 77 13.84 -6.88 -21.01
C LYS A 77 14.70 -7.83 -21.84
N ASP A 78 14.07 -8.56 -22.76
CA ASP A 78 14.74 -9.54 -23.64
C ASP A 78 15.63 -10.54 -22.86
N GLY A 79 15.14 -11.00 -21.70
CA GLY A 79 15.85 -11.93 -20.81
C GLY A 79 17.00 -11.32 -19.99
N LYS A 80 17.27 -10.02 -20.11
CA LYS A 80 18.30 -9.32 -19.34
C LYS A 80 17.67 -8.50 -18.22
N VAL A 81 18.26 -8.54 -17.03
CA VAL A 81 17.85 -7.67 -15.92
C VAL A 81 18.21 -6.23 -16.27
N ILE A 82 17.19 -5.36 -16.29
CA ILE A 82 17.35 -3.92 -16.57
C ILE A 82 17.18 -3.07 -15.31
N ALA A 83 16.54 -3.60 -14.27
CA ALA A 83 16.42 -2.95 -12.98
C ALA A 83 16.17 -3.98 -11.87
N GLU A 84 16.70 -3.69 -10.69
CA GLU A 84 16.41 -4.39 -9.44
C GLU A 84 15.70 -3.43 -8.47
N PHE A 85 14.85 -3.98 -7.60
CA PHE A 85 14.08 -3.19 -6.65
C PHE A 85 13.77 -3.97 -5.38
N GLU A 86 13.46 -3.23 -4.33
CA GLU A 86 12.94 -3.75 -3.08
C GLU A 86 11.56 -3.14 -2.83
N VAL A 87 10.59 -3.97 -2.47
CA VAL A 87 9.28 -3.48 -2.06
C VAL A 87 9.38 -2.89 -0.65
N LYS A 88 8.69 -1.77 -0.41
CA LYS A 88 8.68 -1.11 0.91
C LYS A 88 8.17 -2.01 2.04
N SER A 89 7.30 -2.96 1.69
CA SER A 89 6.72 -3.94 2.59
C SER A 89 6.24 -5.14 1.79
N GLU A 90 6.57 -6.36 2.21
CA GLU A 90 6.03 -7.57 1.58
C GLU A 90 4.51 -7.71 1.75
N VAL A 91 3.90 -6.98 2.70
CA VAL A 91 2.44 -6.91 2.85
C VAL A 91 1.77 -6.45 1.56
N LEU A 92 2.45 -5.64 0.74
CA LEU A 92 1.98 -5.21 -0.58
C LEU A 92 1.52 -6.39 -1.45
N PHE A 93 2.17 -7.55 -1.37
CA PHE A 93 1.74 -8.73 -2.14
C PHE A 93 0.37 -9.27 -1.67
N ASP A 94 0.09 -9.19 -0.38
CA ASP A 94 -1.24 -9.55 0.14
C ASP A 94 -2.28 -8.48 -0.20
N GLU A 95 -1.89 -7.21 -0.27
CA GLU A 95 -2.77 -6.10 -0.65
C GLU A 95 -3.24 -6.27 -2.09
N VAL A 96 -2.31 -6.51 -3.03
CA VAL A 96 -2.64 -6.76 -4.44
C VAL A 96 -3.53 -8.00 -4.58
N ARG A 97 -3.18 -9.10 -3.91
CA ARG A 97 -4.00 -10.33 -3.92
C ARG A 97 -5.41 -10.11 -3.39
N ALA A 98 -5.59 -9.24 -2.40
CA ALA A 98 -6.89 -8.90 -1.84
C ALA A 98 -7.70 -7.90 -2.69
N GLY A 99 -7.15 -7.43 -3.82
CA GLY A 99 -7.75 -6.39 -4.64
C GLY A 99 -7.62 -4.98 -4.04
N GLY A 100 -6.69 -4.79 -3.09
CA GLY A 100 -6.38 -3.51 -2.46
C GLY A 100 -6.04 -3.63 -0.99
N ARG A 101 -5.31 -2.62 -0.48
CA ARG A 101 -4.96 -2.53 0.95
C ARG A 101 -6.19 -2.42 1.86
N ILE A 102 -7.20 -1.64 1.48
CA ILE A 102 -8.44 -1.49 2.27
C ILE A 102 -9.19 -2.83 2.40
N PRO A 103 -9.50 -3.55 1.31
CA PRO A 103 -10.05 -4.92 1.40
C PRO A 103 -9.23 -5.86 2.27
N LEU A 104 -7.89 -5.83 2.17
CA LEU A 104 -7.02 -6.66 3.00
C LEU A 104 -7.20 -6.37 4.50
N ILE A 105 -7.19 -5.09 4.90
CA ILE A 105 -7.35 -4.70 6.31
C ILE A 105 -8.69 -5.20 6.85
N ILE A 106 -9.78 -4.99 6.11
CA ILE A 106 -11.12 -5.43 6.51
C ILE A 106 -11.19 -6.97 6.62
N GLY A 107 -10.74 -7.70 5.58
CA GLY A 107 -10.80 -9.16 5.54
C GLY A 107 -9.91 -9.84 6.60
N ARG A 108 -8.71 -9.29 6.84
CA ARG A 108 -7.81 -9.74 7.89
C ARG A 108 -8.39 -9.48 9.29
N GLY A 109 -8.98 -8.30 9.51
CA GLY A 109 -9.65 -7.96 10.77
C GLY A 109 -10.87 -8.86 11.04
N LEU A 110 -11.68 -9.15 10.02
CA LEU A 110 -12.78 -10.11 10.12
C LEU A 110 -12.28 -11.50 10.48
N THR A 111 -11.21 -11.97 9.82
CA THR A 111 -10.58 -13.26 10.11
C THR A 111 -10.07 -13.34 11.54
N ALA A 112 -9.43 -12.27 12.05
CA ALA A 112 -8.94 -12.22 13.42
C ALA A 112 -10.08 -12.35 14.44
N LYS A 113 -11.16 -11.58 14.28
CA LYS A 113 -12.34 -11.64 15.16
C LYS A 113 -13.03 -13.01 15.14
N ALA A 114 -13.15 -13.62 13.96
CA ALA A 114 -13.73 -14.96 13.84
C ALA A 114 -12.90 -16.01 14.57
N ARG A 115 -11.57 -15.95 14.45
CA ARG A 115 -10.66 -16.88 15.12
C ARG A 115 -10.68 -16.71 16.64
N GLU A 116 -10.70 -15.47 17.12
CA GLU A 116 -10.85 -15.16 18.55
C GLU A 116 -12.16 -15.74 19.11
N ALA A 117 -13.29 -15.51 18.44
CA ALA A 117 -14.59 -16.05 18.84
C ALA A 117 -14.63 -17.59 18.85
N LEU A 118 -13.83 -18.23 18.00
CA LEU A 118 -13.68 -19.68 17.93
C LEU A 118 -12.59 -20.24 18.87
N GLY A 119 -11.91 -19.39 19.66
CA GLY A 119 -10.81 -19.81 20.53
C GLY A 119 -9.57 -20.32 19.77
N LEU A 120 -9.40 -19.91 18.51
CA LEU A 120 -8.27 -20.32 17.67
C LEU A 120 -7.10 -19.33 17.80
N ALA A 121 -5.87 -19.82 17.66
CA ALA A 121 -4.67 -18.99 17.60
C ALA A 121 -4.71 -18.01 16.41
N ALA A 122 -3.92 -16.93 16.45
CA ALA A 122 -3.81 -15.98 15.35
C ALA A 122 -3.44 -16.65 14.01
N SER A 123 -3.93 -16.10 12.89
CA SER A 123 -3.68 -16.66 11.56
C SER A 123 -2.22 -16.43 11.12
N THR A 124 -1.62 -17.44 10.50
CA THR A 124 -0.29 -17.37 9.85
C THR A 124 -0.40 -17.21 8.33
N LEU A 125 -1.61 -17.06 7.77
CA LEU A 125 -1.84 -16.97 6.33
C LEU A 125 -1.48 -15.60 5.73
N PHE A 126 -1.45 -14.56 6.55
CA PHE A 126 -1.16 -13.20 6.12
C PHE A 126 0.28 -12.84 6.45
N ARG A 127 0.94 -12.15 5.53
CA ARG A 127 2.21 -11.48 5.79
C ARG A 127 1.99 -10.43 6.88
N LEU A 128 2.91 -10.41 7.83
CA LEU A 128 2.90 -9.45 8.93
C LEU A 128 3.84 -8.30 8.60
N PRO A 129 3.47 -7.05 8.94
CA PRO A 129 4.39 -5.93 8.86
C PRO A 129 5.63 -6.21 9.70
N GLN A 130 6.81 -5.85 9.18
CA GLN A 130 8.04 -5.93 9.94
C GLN A 130 8.01 -4.94 11.11
N VAL A 131 8.45 -5.39 12.29
CA VAL A 131 8.61 -4.52 13.46
C VAL A 131 10.06 -4.02 13.45
N PRO A 132 10.30 -2.71 13.20
CA PRO A 132 11.65 -2.16 13.20
C PRO A 132 12.31 -2.34 14.57
N LYS A 133 13.62 -2.64 14.57
CA LYS A 133 14.40 -2.69 15.82
C LYS A 133 14.46 -1.29 16.44
N GLY A 134 14.18 -1.21 17.73
CA GLY A 134 14.38 0.03 18.49
C GLY A 134 15.85 0.45 18.50
N HIS A 135 16.09 1.75 18.35
CA HIS A 135 17.45 2.33 18.35
C HIS A 135 17.85 2.91 19.72
N GLY A 136 17.08 2.65 20.78
CA GLY A 136 17.37 3.11 22.15
C GLY A 136 17.34 4.63 22.37
N LYS A 137 16.85 5.40 21.39
CA LYS A 137 16.69 6.87 21.50
C LYS A 137 15.22 7.20 21.78
N GLY A 138 14.97 8.38 22.33
CA GLY A 138 13.61 8.88 22.53
C GLY A 138 12.86 9.12 21.21
N PHE A 139 11.55 9.35 21.32
CA PHE A 139 10.66 9.59 20.18
C PHE A 139 10.52 11.08 19.85
N THR A 140 10.41 11.41 18.56
CA THR A 140 10.04 12.74 18.09
C THR A 140 8.58 13.06 18.40
N LEU A 141 8.18 14.32 18.28
CA LEU A 141 6.80 14.73 18.51
C LEU A 141 5.81 13.99 17.59
N ALA A 142 6.11 13.86 16.30
CA ALA A 142 5.27 13.14 15.34
C ALA A 142 5.09 11.66 15.74
N GLN A 143 6.17 11.00 16.13
CA GLN A 143 6.13 9.60 16.59
C GLN A 143 5.27 9.42 17.84
N LYS A 144 5.34 10.37 18.79
CA LYS A 144 4.51 10.38 20.00
C LYS A 144 3.04 10.65 19.69
N MET A 145 2.75 11.58 18.78
CA MET A 145 1.37 11.88 18.35
C MET A 145 0.70 10.64 17.74
N VAL A 146 1.38 9.97 16.81
CA VAL A 146 0.88 8.72 16.21
C VAL A 146 0.77 7.61 17.26
N GLY A 147 1.77 7.46 18.13
CA GLY A 147 1.75 6.48 19.23
C GLY A 147 0.55 6.65 20.15
N ARG A 148 0.28 7.88 20.58
CA ARG A 148 -0.90 8.21 21.39
C ARG A 148 -2.20 7.87 20.67
N ALA A 149 -2.29 8.17 19.36
CA ALA A 149 -3.47 7.82 18.56
C ALA A 149 -3.64 6.29 18.37
N CYS A 150 -2.57 5.51 18.51
CA CYS A 150 -2.59 4.04 18.52
C CYS A 150 -2.79 3.45 19.93
N GLY A 151 -3.03 4.27 20.96
CA GLY A 151 -3.24 3.81 22.33
C GLY A 151 -1.96 3.49 23.12
N LEU A 152 -0.78 3.89 22.62
CA LEU A 152 0.46 3.72 23.38
C LEU A 152 0.51 4.66 24.60
N PRO A 153 1.20 4.25 25.70
CA PRO A 153 1.39 5.09 26.88
C PRO A 153 2.05 6.44 26.57
N GLU A 154 1.82 7.43 27.43
CA GLU A 154 2.46 8.74 27.28
C GLU A 154 3.99 8.63 27.28
N GLY A 155 4.63 9.36 26.37
CA GLY A 155 6.09 9.31 26.17
C GLY A 155 6.56 8.21 25.20
N GLN A 156 5.73 7.21 24.89
CA GLN A 156 5.98 6.21 23.85
C GLN A 156 5.57 6.72 22.46
N GLY A 157 6.09 6.10 21.41
CA GLY A 157 5.81 6.47 20.03
C GLY A 157 5.94 5.31 19.06
N VAL A 158 5.57 5.56 17.81
CA VAL A 158 5.71 4.60 16.70
C VAL A 158 7.05 4.83 15.99
N LEU A 159 7.82 3.77 15.75
CA LEU A 159 9.10 3.87 15.02
C LEU A 159 8.87 4.02 13.51
N PRO A 160 9.79 4.66 12.77
CA PRO A 160 9.70 4.73 11.31
C PRO A 160 9.71 3.32 10.71
N GLY A 161 8.80 3.06 9.77
CA GLY A 161 8.62 1.73 9.17
C GLY A 161 7.66 0.80 9.91
N THR A 162 7.21 1.15 11.13
CA THR A 162 6.19 0.37 11.84
C THR A 162 4.81 0.63 11.22
N TYR A 163 4.13 -0.43 10.81
CA TYR A 163 2.70 -0.34 10.48
C TYR A 163 1.87 -0.04 11.73
N CYS A 164 0.93 0.89 11.62
CA CYS A 164 0.04 1.25 12.71
C CYS A 164 -1.30 1.79 12.17
N GLU A 165 -2.35 1.69 12.98
CA GLU A 165 -3.70 2.14 12.66
C GLU A 165 -4.13 3.22 13.67
N PRO A 166 -3.65 4.48 13.52
CA PRO A 166 -3.97 5.55 14.45
C PRO A 166 -5.47 5.90 14.40
N LYS A 167 -6.06 6.17 15.57
CA LYS A 167 -7.42 6.72 15.66
C LYS A 167 -7.50 8.07 14.96
N MET A 168 -8.43 8.22 14.02
CA MET A 168 -8.72 9.48 13.36
C MET A 168 -9.59 10.37 14.25
N THR A 169 -9.05 11.49 14.72
CA THR A 169 -9.78 12.47 15.57
C THR A 169 -10.61 13.45 14.73
N SER A 170 -10.06 13.90 13.60
CA SER A 170 -10.71 14.86 12.69
C SER A 170 -10.45 14.43 11.24
N VAL A 171 -11.49 14.47 10.40
CA VAL A 171 -11.41 14.15 8.97
C VAL A 171 -11.96 15.34 8.17
N GLY A 172 -11.14 15.89 7.28
CA GLY A 172 -11.54 17.00 6.41
C GLY A 172 -11.94 16.51 5.03
N SER A 173 -12.96 17.14 4.45
CA SER A 173 -13.37 16.93 3.05
C SER A 173 -13.63 18.29 2.40
N GLN A 174 -13.33 18.38 1.11
CA GLN A 174 -13.51 19.60 0.30
C GLN A 174 -14.28 19.27 -0.98
N ASP A 175 -14.88 20.27 -1.60
CA ASP A 175 -15.86 20.19 -2.68
C ASP A 175 -15.37 19.54 -3.99
N THR A 176 -14.11 19.72 -4.37
CA THR A 176 -13.52 19.13 -5.59
C THR A 176 -13.12 17.65 -5.46
N THR A 177 -12.94 17.15 -4.24
CA THR A 177 -12.72 15.71 -3.97
C THR A 177 -13.93 15.02 -3.35
N GLY A 178 -14.82 15.78 -2.72
CA GLY A 178 -15.96 15.31 -1.95
C GLY A 178 -16.89 14.36 -2.70
N PRO A 179 -17.24 14.61 -3.98
CA PRO A 179 -18.07 13.67 -4.74
C PRO A 179 -17.46 12.27 -4.94
N MET A 180 -16.13 12.13 -4.81
CA MET A 180 -15.44 10.83 -4.88
C MET A 180 -15.15 10.22 -3.50
N THR A 181 -15.22 11.03 -2.45
CA THR A 181 -14.98 10.63 -1.04
C THR A 181 -16.22 9.95 -0.49
#